data_AF-A0A843F5C4-F1
#
_entry.id   AF-A0A843F5C4-F1
#
_cell.length_a   1.000
_cell.length_b   1.000
_cell.length_c   1.000
_cell.angle_alpha   90.00
_cell.angle_beta   90.00
_cell.angle_gamma   90.00
#
_symmetry.space_group_name_H-M   'P 1'
#
loop_
_entity.id
_entity.type
_entity.pdbx_description
1 polymer ?
#
loop_
_entity_poly.entity_id
_entity_poly.type
_entity_poly.pdbx_seq_one_letter_code
_entity_poly.pdbx_strand_id
1 'polypeptide(L)'
;MLELKKQTHKEIDIDELFQMISGLKDFLDEEVDFGDKICLESLDAVIDLQDDDGSFKLIDSYDIPSDARVDFIYMPTYICSAILMKAYLMDENRFTMKAKSALINGLKVACARNLRGHGYEAFKGQIEALEIFFKAGLREFMDLHSDLCPEFSEMIEKIISIFKDKEANGDFKGPWNESYEEDIKAVNQYFSQRQVFVYGTLMDGEANHGYLENSQCLGKGTVDGYDMYNVGWYPAIVPGNSLIVGELYEVPLKDMPAIDSLEGEGSLYAKKCERVTVDGKKSLAFVYVFLEDISGLERIPAWNKDYVWYVSYGSNMDEERFMCYIKGGSYEGSRPHPACEDTTPPVAVKTIEIPYGMYFGNSSGSWQGMGVSFLDVTKRGKSLGVAYLITREQFEHVVFEENAGRPQNKLYGWYEDTIDLKPMNGFEVKTITNVDLREYNKPSVDYWHVLVRGIAQHWNELSDDEIEDYLGSCMR
;
A
#
# COMPACT_ATOMS: atom_id res chain seq x y z
N MET A 1 -11.92 -8.45 14.93
CA MET A 1 -12.99 -7.55 15.40
C MET A 1 -12.57 -7.00 16.74
N LEU A 2 -12.63 -5.68 16.93
CA LEU A 2 -12.30 -5.03 18.20
C LEU A 2 -13.35 -5.37 19.27
N GLU A 3 -12.89 -5.82 20.44
CA GLU A 3 -13.72 -6.02 21.62
C GLU A 3 -13.50 -4.86 22.58
N LEU A 4 -14.38 -3.86 22.55
CA LEU A 4 -14.28 -2.66 23.38
C LEU A 4 -15.39 -2.65 24.43
N LYS A 5 -15.01 -2.45 25.69
CA LYS A 5 -15.94 -2.42 26.82
C LYS A 5 -15.54 -1.37 27.84
N LYS A 6 -16.46 -0.44 28.10
CA LYS A 6 -16.29 0.54 29.18
C LYS A 6 -16.38 -0.15 30.54
N GLN A 7 -15.35 0.01 31.36
CA GLN A 7 -15.31 -0.48 32.74
C GLN A 7 -15.79 0.59 33.71
N THR A 8 -16.25 0.16 34.88
CA THR A 8 -16.64 1.08 35.95
C THR A 8 -15.44 1.39 36.83
N HIS A 9 -15.27 2.64 37.28
CA HIS A 9 -14.20 3.03 38.19
C HIS A 9 -14.18 2.25 39.53
N LYS A 10 -15.26 1.51 39.85
CA LYS A 10 -15.37 0.66 41.03
C LYS A 10 -14.81 -0.75 40.84
N GLU A 11 -14.75 -1.23 39.60
CA GLU A 11 -14.33 -2.58 39.21
C GLU A 11 -13.49 -2.44 37.94
N ILE A 12 -12.18 -2.23 38.13
CA ILE A 12 -11.23 -2.04 37.05
C ILE A 12 -10.38 -3.30 36.89
N ASP A 13 -10.36 -3.84 35.68
CA ASP A 13 -9.38 -4.82 35.22
C ASP A 13 -8.37 -4.09 34.33
N ILE A 14 -7.20 -3.79 34.90
CA ILE A 14 -6.15 -3.01 34.24
C ILE A 14 -5.57 -3.77 33.04
N ASP A 15 -5.47 -5.10 33.13
CA ASP A 15 -4.90 -5.91 32.05
C ASP A 15 -5.84 -5.90 30.84
N GLU A 16 -7.15 -6.02 31.06
CA GLU A 16 -8.17 -5.87 30.01
C GLU A 16 -8.15 -4.46 29.38
N LEU A 17 -7.96 -3.40 30.17
CA LEU A 17 -7.83 -2.03 29.66
C LEU A 17 -6.63 -1.88 28.71
N PHE A 18 -5.46 -2.39 29.08
CA PHE A 18 -4.28 -2.34 28.23
C PHE A 18 -4.42 -3.22 26.98
N GLN A 19 -5.10 -4.37 27.08
CA GLN A 19 -5.42 -5.20 25.91
C GLN A 19 -6.31 -4.44 24.91
N MET A 20 -7.33 -3.72 25.38
CA MET A 20 -8.17 -2.88 24.50
C MET A 20 -7.36 -1.77 23.82
N ILE A 21 -6.44 -1.12 24.54
CA ILE A 21 -5.56 -0.09 23.96
C ILE A 21 -4.62 -0.70 22.90
N SER A 22 -4.05 -1.87 23.18
CA SER A 22 -3.22 -2.60 22.20
C SER A 22 -4.02 -2.91 20.94
N GLY A 23 -5.22 -3.49 21.09
CA GLY A 23 -6.09 -3.79 19.96
C GLY A 23 -6.44 -2.54 19.14
N LEU A 24 -6.70 -1.41 19.80
CA LEU A 24 -6.92 -0.13 19.10
C LEU A 24 -5.67 0.34 18.33
N LYS A 25 -4.47 0.20 18.90
CA LYS A 25 -3.21 0.54 18.21
C LYS A 25 -2.96 -0.39 17.02
N ASP A 26 -3.20 -1.69 17.18
CA ASP A 26 -3.07 -2.68 16.11
C ASP A 26 -4.05 -2.37 14.97
N PHE A 27 -5.32 -2.07 15.29
CA PHE A 27 -6.31 -1.68 14.29
C PHE A 27 -6.00 -0.35 13.59
N LEU A 28 -5.36 0.60 14.29
CA LEU A 28 -4.86 1.83 13.66
C LEU A 28 -3.73 1.54 12.65
N ASP A 29 -2.91 0.52 12.91
CA ASP A 29 -1.85 0.09 12.00
C ASP A 29 -2.38 -0.73 10.82
N GLU A 30 -3.54 -1.40 10.98
CA GLU A 30 -4.25 -2.11 9.91
C GLU A 30 -4.82 -1.18 8.81
N GLU A 31 -5.13 -1.77 7.66
CA GLU A 31 -5.80 -1.07 6.57
C GLU A 31 -7.29 -0.87 6.83
N VAL A 32 -7.81 0.31 6.47
CA VAL A 32 -9.25 0.56 6.49
C VAL A 32 -9.85 0.11 5.17
N ASP A 33 -10.43 -1.08 5.12
CA ASP A 33 -11.16 -1.59 3.96
C ASP A 33 -12.67 -1.56 4.22
N PHE A 34 -13.39 -0.64 3.58
CA PHE A 34 -14.85 -0.54 3.68
C PHE A 34 -15.62 -1.70 3.02
N GLY A 35 -14.93 -2.58 2.29
CA GLY A 35 -15.47 -3.84 1.81
C GLY A 35 -15.34 -4.99 2.81
N ASP A 36 -14.46 -4.87 3.80
CA ASP A 36 -14.27 -5.87 4.85
C ASP A 36 -15.28 -5.65 5.99
N LYS A 37 -16.07 -6.69 6.24
CA LYS A 37 -17.06 -6.71 7.31
C LYS A 37 -16.42 -6.54 8.68
N ILE A 38 -15.25 -7.12 8.93
CA ILE A 38 -14.58 -7.04 10.23
C ILE A 38 -14.09 -5.62 10.48
N CYS A 39 -13.51 -4.98 9.45
CA CYS A 39 -13.13 -3.57 9.52
C CYS A 39 -14.33 -2.66 9.86
N LEU A 40 -15.47 -2.87 9.19
CA LEU A 40 -16.70 -2.10 9.46
C LEU A 40 -17.23 -2.32 10.89
N GLU A 41 -17.30 -3.57 11.36
CA GLU A 41 -17.72 -3.89 12.74
C GLU A 41 -16.78 -3.27 13.78
N SER A 42 -15.47 -3.26 13.53
CA SER A 42 -14.48 -2.58 14.38
C SER A 42 -14.64 -1.05 14.38
N LEU A 43 -14.94 -0.43 13.23
CA LEU A 43 -15.24 1.01 13.16
C LEU A 43 -16.50 1.36 13.94
N ASP A 44 -17.56 0.55 13.82
CA ASP A 44 -18.79 0.74 14.60
C ASP A 44 -18.52 0.61 16.11
N ALA A 45 -17.70 -0.36 16.53
CA ALA A 45 -17.30 -0.50 17.93
C ALA A 45 -16.54 0.73 18.45
N VAL A 46 -15.66 1.32 17.64
CA VAL A 46 -14.97 2.58 17.97
C VAL A 46 -15.97 3.72 18.13
N ILE A 47 -16.92 3.87 17.20
CA ILE A 47 -17.94 4.92 17.26
C ILE A 47 -18.85 4.75 18.48
N ASP A 48 -19.25 3.52 18.79
CA ASP A 48 -20.16 3.20 19.91
C ASP A 48 -19.49 3.32 21.28
N LEU A 49 -18.16 3.32 21.35
CA LEU A 49 -17.40 3.58 22.58
C LEU A 49 -17.52 5.05 23.04
N GLN A 50 -17.77 5.98 22.12
CA GLN A 50 -17.79 7.42 22.41
C GLN A 50 -18.84 7.75 23.49
N ASP A 51 -18.42 8.54 24.47
CA ASP A 51 -19.27 9.04 25.54
C ASP A 51 -19.93 10.38 25.18
N ASP A 52 -20.91 10.82 25.97
CA ASP A 52 -21.68 12.04 25.75
C ASP A 52 -20.81 13.32 25.76
N ASP A 53 -19.64 13.27 26.42
CA ASP A 53 -18.65 14.36 26.43
C ASP A 53 -17.71 14.35 25.22
N GLY A 54 -17.87 13.40 24.30
CA GLY A 54 -17.07 13.23 23.09
C GLY A 54 -15.78 12.40 23.28
N SER A 55 -15.44 12.01 24.51
CA SER A 55 -14.27 11.18 24.79
C SER A 55 -14.51 9.72 24.42
N PHE A 56 -13.45 8.98 24.14
CA PHE A 56 -13.50 7.52 24.00
C PHE A 56 -12.95 6.83 25.25
N LYS A 57 -13.28 7.38 26.43
CA LYS A 57 -12.78 6.86 27.71
C LYS A 57 -13.21 5.41 27.94
N LEU A 58 -12.27 4.59 28.41
CA LEU A 58 -12.51 3.19 28.76
C LEU A 58 -13.04 3.03 30.19
N ILE A 59 -13.04 4.10 30.99
CA ILE A 59 -13.54 4.13 32.36
C ILE A 59 -14.70 5.13 32.46
N ASP A 60 -15.76 4.80 33.20
CA ASP A 60 -16.98 5.61 33.38
C ASP A 60 -16.81 6.91 34.21
N SER A 61 -15.60 7.25 34.66
CA SER A 61 -15.35 8.38 35.56
C SER A 61 -13.98 9.03 35.34
N TYR A 62 -13.91 10.35 35.56
CA TYR A 62 -12.67 11.12 35.63
C TYR A 62 -12.05 11.15 37.04
N ASP A 63 -12.77 10.65 38.04
CA ASP A 63 -12.34 10.58 39.45
C ASP A 63 -11.39 9.40 39.69
N ILE A 64 -10.29 9.41 38.94
CA ILE A 64 -9.18 8.45 39.00
C ILE A 64 -7.85 9.21 39.03
N PRO A 65 -6.74 8.58 39.42
CA PRO A 65 -5.41 9.18 39.38
C PRO A 65 -5.04 9.83 38.04
N SER A 66 -4.16 10.84 38.06
CA SER A 66 -3.90 11.66 36.87
C SER A 66 -3.17 10.94 35.74
N ASP A 67 -2.31 10.00 36.10
CA ASP A 67 -1.66 9.03 35.21
C ASP A 67 -2.71 8.11 34.57
N ALA A 68 -3.58 7.49 35.37
CA ALA A 68 -4.66 6.64 34.87
C ALA A 68 -5.62 7.38 33.90
N ARG A 69 -5.86 8.68 34.10
CA ARG A 69 -6.61 9.49 33.12
C ARG A 69 -5.89 9.60 31.78
N VAL A 70 -4.56 9.75 31.76
CA VAL A 70 -3.81 9.79 30.50
C VAL A 70 -3.96 8.47 29.77
N ASP A 71 -3.73 7.35 30.46
CA ASP A 71 -3.71 6.03 29.86
C ASP A 71 -5.10 5.55 29.42
N PHE A 72 -6.15 5.79 30.20
CA PHE A 72 -7.45 5.17 29.99
C PHE A 72 -8.57 6.13 29.56
N ILE A 73 -8.28 7.43 29.46
CA ILE A 73 -9.21 8.44 28.92
C ILE A 73 -8.63 9.11 27.68
N TYR A 74 -7.48 9.77 27.83
CA TYR A 74 -6.93 10.58 26.75
C TYR A 74 -6.30 9.72 25.65
N MET A 75 -5.55 8.67 26.01
CA MET A 75 -4.93 7.80 25.00
C MET A 75 -5.94 7.10 24.10
N PRO A 76 -6.97 6.41 24.63
CA PRO A 76 -8.04 5.85 23.81
C PRO A 76 -8.73 6.91 22.96
N THR A 77 -8.92 8.11 23.49
CA THR A 77 -9.51 9.23 22.73
C THR A 77 -8.66 9.61 21.53
N TYR A 78 -7.33 9.70 21.67
CA TYR A 78 -6.46 10.06 20.55
C TYR A 78 -6.42 8.93 19.52
N ILE A 79 -6.31 7.67 19.95
CA ILE A 79 -6.26 6.50 19.05
C ILE A 79 -7.58 6.37 18.28
N CYS A 80 -8.73 6.43 18.95
CA CYS A 80 -10.04 6.36 18.30
C CYS A 80 -10.27 7.53 17.33
N SER A 81 -9.86 8.74 17.71
CA SER A 81 -9.95 9.91 16.81
C SER A 81 -9.04 9.74 15.59
N ALA A 82 -7.85 9.16 15.76
CA ALA A 82 -6.92 8.86 14.68
C ALA A 82 -7.47 7.75 13.74
N ILE A 83 -8.08 6.69 14.28
CA ILE A 83 -8.77 5.66 13.48
C ILE A 83 -9.87 6.29 12.62
N LEU A 84 -10.72 7.14 13.23
CA LEU A 84 -11.79 7.82 12.52
C LEU A 84 -11.25 8.84 11.49
N MET A 85 -10.15 9.53 11.78
CA MET A 85 -9.45 10.42 10.85
C MET A 85 -8.94 9.64 9.63
N LYS A 86 -8.25 8.52 9.88
CA LYS A 86 -7.74 7.61 8.84
C LYS A 86 -8.88 7.14 7.96
N ALA A 87 -9.97 6.65 8.55
CA ALA A 87 -11.13 6.18 7.80
C ALA A 87 -11.81 7.31 7.00
N TYR A 88 -11.93 8.52 7.57
CA TYR A 88 -12.48 9.68 6.89
C TYR A 88 -11.67 10.08 5.66
N LEU A 89 -10.34 10.09 5.76
CA LEU A 89 -9.44 10.38 4.63
C LEU A 89 -9.57 9.37 3.49
N MET A 90 -9.96 8.13 3.78
CA MET A 90 -10.00 7.06 2.77
C MET A 90 -11.24 7.09 1.90
N ASP A 91 -12.40 7.39 2.50
CA ASP A 91 -13.64 7.55 1.75
C ASP A 91 -14.63 8.40 2.56
N GLU A 92 -14.56 9.72 2.39
CA GLU A 92 -15.51 10.65 3.02
C GLU A 92 -16.98 10.27 2.69
N ASN A 93 -17.26 9.75 1.50
CA ASN A 93 -18.64 9.48 1.06
C ASN A 93 -19.27 8.29 1.81
N ARG A 94 -18.45 7.37 2.31
CA ARG A 94 -18.90 6.25 3.14
C ARG A 94 -19.04 6.62 4.61
N PHE A 95 -18.59 7.81 5.01
CA PHE A 95 -18.64 8.25 6.39
C PHE A 95 -20.05 8.72 6.78
N THR A 96 -20.68 8.03 7.72
CA THR A 96 -22.01 8.42 8.21
C THR A 96 -21.95 9.75 8.98
N MET A 97 -23.07 10.48 9.06
CA MET A 97 -23.14 11.68 9.90
C MET A 97 -22.78 11.40 11.37
N LYS A 98 -23.12 10.21 11.88
CA LYS A 98 -22.74 9.76 13.23
C LYS A 98 -21.23 9.63 13.35
N ALA A 99 -20.57 8.94 12.41
CA ALA A 99 -19.13 8.79 12.37
C ALA A 99 -18.40 10.14 12.26
N LYS A 100 -18.87 11.03 11.36
CA LYS A 100 -18.32 12.39 11.20
C LYS A 100 -18.43 13.21 12.49
N SER A 101 -19.58 13.12 13.17
CA SER A 101 -19.78 13.78 14.47
C SER A 101 -18.85 13.19 15.54
N ALA A 102 -18.69 11.87 15.56
CA ALA A 102 -17.80 11.19 16.50
C ALA A 102 -16.34 11.62 16.31
N LEU A 103 -15.86 11.72 15.06
CA LEU A 103 -14.54 12.24 14.74
C LEU A 103 -14.37 13.67 15.29
N ILE A 104 -15.28 14.59 14.96
CA ILE A 104 -15.20 16.00 15.39
C ILE A 104 -15.18 16.11 16.92
N ASN A 105 -16.07 15.39 17.61
CA ASN A 105 -16.15 15.40 19.06
C ASN A 105 -14.87 14.84 19.70
N GLY A 106 -14.32 13.75 19.15
CA GLY A 106 -13.05 13.17 19.57
C GLY A 106 -11.88 14.14 19.43
N LEU A 107 -11.76 14.81 18.28
CA LEU A 107 -10.73 15.81 18.03
C LEU A 107 -10.84 16.99 19.01
N LYS A 108 -12.06 17.45 19.31
CA LYS A 108 -12.27 18.50 20.32
C LYS A 108 -11.82 18.09 21.73
N VAL A 109 -12.08 16.84 22.12
CA VAL A 109 -11.56 16.32 23.40
C VAL A 109 -10.05 16.18 23.37
N ALA A 110 -9.45 15.80 22.23
CA ALA A 110 -8.01 15.72 22.07
C ALA A 110 -7.32 17.09 22.31
N CYS A 111 -8.01 18.19 22.04
CA CYS A 111 -7.53 19.54 22.31
C CYS A 111 -7.35 19.87 23.80
N ALA A 112 -8.07 19.19 24.71
CA ALA A 112 -8.15 19.58 26.13
C ALA A 112 -6.78 19.65 26.83
N ARG A 113 -5.79 18.90 26.35
CA ARG A 113 -4.44 18.83 26.95
C ARG A 113 -3.32 19.30 26.03
N ASN A 114 -3.63 19.85 24.85
CA ASN A 114 -2.64 20.05 23.79
C ASN A 114 -1.84 18.77 23.48
N LEU A 115 -2.53 17.61 23.52
CA LEU A 115 -1.93 16.28 23.39
C LEU A 115 -0.89 15.89 24.46
N ARG A 116 -0.67 16.70 25.51
CA ARG A 116 0.36 16.43 26.52
C ARG A 116 0.02 15.25 27.43
N GLY A 117 1.06 14.48 27.75
CA GLY A 117 1.05 13.48 28.83
C GLY A 117 0.92 14.11 30.22
N HIS A 118 1.22 13.37 31.29
CA HIS A 118 1.17 13.87 32.66
C HIS A 118 2.56 14.14 33.26
N GLY A 119 2.61 15.04 34.25
CA GLY A 119 3.80 15.27 35.06
C GLY A 119 5.05 15.57 34.23
N TYR A 120 6.13 14.86 34.53
CA TYR A 120 7.42 15.02 33.86
C TYR A 120 7.49 14.38 32.48
N GLU A 121 6.55 13.50 32.12
CA GLU A 121 6.48 12.83 30.81
C GLU A 121 5.56 13.57 29.83
N ALA A 122 5.13 14.78 30.18
CA ALA A 122 4.17 15.55 29.39
C ALA A 122 4.62 15.77 27.93
N PHE A 123 5.92 15.98 27.70
CA PHE A 123 6.48 16.18 26.36
C PHE A 123 6.59 14.86 25.58
N LYS A 124 7.08 13.80 26.21
CA LYS A 124 7.11 12.45 25.62
C LYS A 124 5.71 11.99 25.19
N GLY A 125 4.71 12.15 26.05
CA GLY A 125 3.32 11.82 25.71
C GLY A 125 2.74 12.70 24.60
N GLN A 126 3.24 13.94 24.42
CA GLN A 126 2.84 14.78 23.29
C GLN A 126 3.39 14.25 21.97
N ILE A 127 4.63 13.72 21.97
CA ILE A 127 5.24 13.07 20.80
C ILE A 127 4.46 11.78 20.47
N GLU A 128 4.21 10.91 21.45
CA GLU A 128 3.45 9.67 21.23
C GLU A 128 2.05 9.96 20.66
N ALA A 129 1.38 10.98 21.17
CA ALA A 129 0.09 11.41 20.64
C ALA A 129 0.16 11.90 19.19
N LEU A 130 1.21 12.64 18.82
CA LEU A 130 1.43 13.06 17.44
C LEU A 130 1.69 11.86 16.52
N GLU A 131 2.51 10.90 16.95
CA GLU A 131 2.81 9.68 16.19
C GLU A 131 1.55 8.87 15.88
N ILE A 132 0.61 8.78 16.84
CA ILE A 132 -0.72 8.18 16.63
C ILE A 132 -1.46 8.87 15.48
N PHE A 133 -1.47 10.20 15.45
CA PHE A 133 -2.11 10.93 14.35
C PHE A 133 -1.28 10.88 13.04
N PHE A 134 0.05 10.75 13.09
CA PHE A 134 0.87 10.58 11.89
C PHE A 134 0.51 9.31 11.14
N LYS A 135 0.30 8.21 11.87
CA LYS A 135 -0.19 6.92 11.33
C LYS A 135 -1.57 7.04 10.67
N ALA A 136 -2.37 8.03 11.08
CA ALA A 136 -3.69 8.30 10.54
C ALA A 136 -3.70 9.28 9.36
N GLY A 137 -2.56 9.86 8.96
CA GLY A 137 -2.50 10.86 7.89
C GLY A 137 -2.76 12.30 8.37
N LEU A 138 -2.18 12.68 9.53
CA LEU A 138 -2.39 14.02 10.11
C LEU A 138 -2.09 15.15 9.13
N ARG A 139 -0.98 15.10 8.38
CA ARG A 139 -0.62 16.18 7.45
C ARG A 139 -1.59 16.26 6.27
N GLU A 140 -2.08 15.13 5.77
CA GLU A 140 -3.10 15.07 4.72
C GLU A 140 -4.43 15.61 5.22
N PHE A 141 -4.83 15.26 6.45
CA PHE A 141 -6.03 15.80 7.10
C PHE A 141 -5.96 17.32 7.28
N MET A 142 -4.81 17.83 7.74
CA MET A 142 -4.60 19.26 7.92
C MET A 142 -4.68 20.04 6.60
N ASP A 143 -4.15 19.48 5.52
CA ASP A 143 -4.14 20.14 4.21
C ASP A 143 -5.52 20.11 3.53
N LEU A 144 -6.30 19.02 3.68
CA LEU A 144 -7.57 18.83 2.98
C LEU A 144 -8.81 19.20 3.79
N HIS A 145 -8.75 19.12 5.12
CA HIS A 145 -9.92 19.15 6.01
C HIS A 145 -9.69 19.94 7.30
N SER A 146 -8.83 20.97 7.26
CA SER A 146 -8.57 21.84 8.43
C SER A 146 -9.82 22.55 8.96
N ASP A 147 -10.85 22.72 8.13
CA ASP A 147 -12.13 23.32 8.49
C ASP A 147 -13.06 22.37 9.27
N LEU A 148 -12.79 21.05 9.25
CA LEU A 148 -13.63 20.05 9.92
C LEU A 148 -13.58 20.20 11.45
N CYS A 149 -12.41 20.57 12.00
CA CYS A 149 -12.21 20.88 13.42
C CYS A 149 -11.14 21.96 13.58
N PRO A 150 -11.48 23.25 13.39
CA PRO A 150 -10.51 24.34 13.42
C PRO A 150 -9.71 24.42 14.72
N GLU A 151 -10.33 24.11 15.85
CA GLU A 151 -9.66 24.11 17.16
C GLU A 151 -8.52 23.08 17.23
N PHE A 152 -8.72 21.91 16.61
CA PHE A 152 -7.69 20.88 16.51
C PHE A 152 -6.57 21.31 15.55
N SER A 153 -6.94 21.85 14.39
CA SER A 153 -5.96 22.34 13.41
C SER A 153 -5.07 23.45 13.99
N GLU A 154 -5.66 24.45 14.64
CA GLU A 154 -4.90 25.51 15.31
C GLU A 154 -3.98 24.97 16.41
N MET A 155 -4.44 23.96 17.17
CA MET A 155 -3.62 23.34 18.21
C MET A 155 -2.40 22.66 17.58
N ILE A 156 -2.58 21.88 16.51
CA ILE A 156 -1.50 21.19 15.81
C ILE A 156 -0.50 22.21 15.25
N GLU A 157 -0.95 23.29 14.61
CA GLU A 157 -0.08 24.37 14.11
C GLU A 157 0.77 25.00 15.23
N LYS A 158 0.15 25.28 16.39
CA LYS A 158 0.86 25.81 17.57
C LYS A 158 1.91 24.83 18.06
N ILE A 159 1.60 23.54 18.12
CA ILE A 159 2.56 22.49 18.50
C ILE A 159 3.72 22.45 17.50
N ILE A 160 3.45 22.41 16.20
CA ILE A 160 4.49 22.39 15.15
C ILE A 160 5.39 23.63 15.26
N SER A 161 4.84 24.81 15.50
CA SER A 161 5.63 26.03 15.70
C SER A 161 6.61 25.88 16.86
N ILE A 162 6.18 25.30 17.99
CA ILE A 162 7.05 25.04 19.15
C ILE A 162 8.17 24.08 18.79
N PHE A 163 7.88 23.00 18.05
CA PHE A 163 8.89 22.02 17.63
C PHE A 163 9.91 22.64 16.66
N LYS A 164 9.48 23.50 15.72
CA LYS A 164 10.36 24.24 14.83
C LYS A 164 11.29 25.19 15.59
N ASP A 165 10.74 25.94 16.55
CA ASP A 165 11.53 26.85 17.38
C ASP A 165 12.56 26.10 18.23
N LYS A 166 12.20 24.92 18.75
CA LYS A 166 13.13 24.07 19.50
C LYS A 166 14.30 23.61 18.65
N GLU A 167 14.05 23.12 17.44
CA GLU A 167 15.12 22.71 16.53
C GLU A 167 16.02 23.89 16.14
N ALA A 168 15.42 25.03 15.77
CA ALA A 168 16.17 26.22 15.38
C ALA A 168 17.09 26.77 16.49
N ASN A 169 16.67 26.62 17.75
CA ASN A 169 17.44 27.09 18.90
C ASN A 169 18.37 26.01 19.50
N GLY A 170 18.35 24.77 18.99
CA GLY A 170 19.08 23.64 19.59
C GLY A 170 18.55 23.24 20.98
N ASP A 171 17.27 23.50 21.27
CA ASP A 171 16.62 23.23 22.56
C ASP A 171 15.92 21.86 22.57
N PHE A 172 16.73 20.81 22.73
CA PHE A 172 16.27 19.42 22.68
C PHE A 172 16.11 18.76 24.06
N LYS A 173 16.37 19.48 25.16
CA LYS A 173 16.47 18.87 26.48
C LYS A 173 15.14 18.85 27.24
N GLY A 174 14.84 17.71 27.83
CA GLY A 174 13.74 17.55 28.77
C GLY A 174 14.07 17.98 30.21
N PRO A 175 13.08 17.89 31.12
CA PRO A 175 13.24 18.26 32.54
C PRO A 175 14.35 17.51 33.29
N TRP A 176 14.75 16.32 32.83
CA TRP A 176 15.79 15.46 33.41
C TRP A 176 17.05 15.41 32.56
N ASN A 177 17.24 16.36 31.65
CA ASN A 177 18.37 16.43 30.72
C ASN A 177 18.45 15.22 29.75
N GLU A 178 17.33 14.53 29.55
CA GLU A 178 17.08 13.63 28.42
C GLU A 178 17.06 14.42 27.10
N SER A 179 17.45 13.77 26.00
CA SER A 179 17.45 14.39 24.67
C SER A 179 16.23 13.93 23.88
N TYR A 180 15.56 14.89 23.26
CA TYR A 180 14.47 14.70 22.30
C TYR A 180 14.87 15.16 20.89
N GLU A 181 16.18 15.22 20.60
CA GLU A 181 16.68 15.75 19.33
C GLU A 181 16.15 14.97 18.12
N GLU A 182 16.20 13.64 18.18
CA GLU A 182 15.71 12.76 17.11
C GLU A 182 14.19 12.90 16.93
N ASP A 183 13.43 12.88 18.02
CA ASP A 183 11.97 13.02 17.99
C ASP A 183 11.52 14.37 17.43
N ILE A 184 12.15 15.46 17.85
CA ILE A 184 11.82 16.81 17.40
C ILE A 184 12.11 16.95 15.90
N LYS A 185 13.27 16.45 15.45
CA LYS A 185 13.65 16.47 14.03
C LYS A 185 12.71 15.61 13.19
N ALA A 186 12.32 14.43 13.67
CA ALA A 186 11.37 13.56 12.97
C ALA A 186 9.99 14.23 12.82
N VAL A 187 9.47 14.87 13.87
CA VAL A 187 8.21 15.64 13.81
C VAL A 187 8.32 16.80 12.81
N ASN A 188 9.39 17.60 12.88
CA ASN A 188 9.57 18.72 11.96
C ASN A 188 9.73 18.25 10.50
N GLN A 189 10.48 17.17 10.27
CA GLN A 189 10.64 16.55 8.96
C GLN A 189 9.28 16.11 8.40
N TYR A 190 8.49 15.36 9.18
CA TYR A 190 7.17 14.86 8.78
C TYR A 190 6.25 15.97 8.22
N PHE A 191 6.24 17.14 8.87
CA PHE A 191 5.43 18.28 8.41
C PHE A 191 6.07 19.13 7.31
N SER A 192 7.38 18.99 7.09
CA SER A 192 8.12 19.77 6.09
C SER A 192 7.99 19.22 4.66
N GLN A 193 7.41 18.04 4.50
CA GLN A 193 7.28 17.34 3.22
C GLN A 193 5.87 16.74 3.05
N ARG A 194 5.51 16.42 1.81
CA ARG A 194 4.28 15.72 1.42
C ARG A 194 4.60 14.62 0.44
N GLN A 195 3.89 13.51 0.53
CA GLN A 195 3.95 12.48 -0.48
C GLN A 195 3.00 12.83 -1.62
N VAL A 196 3.50 12.81 -2.86
CA VAL A 196 2.72 13.11 -4.07
C VAL A 196 2.94 11.98 -5.07
N PHE A 197 1.85 11.38 -5.52
CA PHE A 197 1.88 10.35 -6.55
C PHE A 197 1.53 10.95 -7.90
N VAL A 198 2.48 10.85 -8.83
CA VAL A 198 2.40 11.43 -10.16
C VAL A 198 2.29 10.33 -11.21
N TYR A 199 1.43 10.53 -12.21
CA TYR A 199 1.07 9.51 -13.20
C TYR A 199 1.13 10.03 -14.64
N GLY A 200 1.69 11.23 -14.84
CA GLY A 200 1.64 11.97 -16.09
C GLY A 200 2.84 12.87 -16.30
N THR A 201 2.59 14.12 -16.70
CA THR A 201 3.66 15.04 -17.14
C THR A 201 4.70 15.40 -16.08
N LEU A 202 4.44 15.10 -14.80
CA LEU A 202 5.37 15.27 -13.68
C LEU A 202 6.34 14.08 -13.48
N MET A 203 6.07 12.91 -14.08
CA MET A 203 6.93 11.72 -13.95
C MET A 203 8.34 11.97 -14.50
N ASP A 204 9.30 11.15 -14.09
CA ASP A 204 10.67 11.21 -14.60
C ASP A 204 10.72 11.12 -16.13
N GLY A 205 11.53 11.99 -16.75
CA GLY A 205 11.65 12.13 -18.19
C GLY A 205 10.52 12.90 -18.90
N GLU A 206 9.48 13.34 -18.18
CA GLU A 206 8.36 14.10 -18.75
C GLU A 206 8.54 15.62 -18.66
N ALA A 207 7.73 16.37 -19.40
CA ALA A 207 7.93 17.80 -19.66
C ALA A 207 7.90 18.69 -18.40
N ASN A 208 7.12 18.31 -17.38
CA ASN A 208 6.96 19.09 -16.14
C ASN A 208 7.77 18.52 -14.97
N HIS A 209 8.65 17.53 -15.18
CA HIS A 209 9.44 16.92 -14.11
C HIS A 209 10.28 17.93 -13.31
N GLY A 210 10.64 19.07 -13.91
CA GLY A 210 11.38 20.14 -13.22
C GLY A 210 10.71 20.68 -11.95
N TYR A 211 9.39 20.54 -11.79
CA TYR A 211 8.69 20.90 -10.54
C TYR A 211 9.05 19.97 -9.36
N LEU A 212 9.60 18.79 -9.65
CA LEU A 212 10.01 17.80 -8.66
C LEU A 212 11.54 17.75 -8.45
N GLU A 213 12.31 18.70 -8.98
CA GLU A 213 13.78 18.68 -8.92
C GLU A 213 14.36 18.64 -7.49
N ASN A 214 13.62 19.19 -6.52
CA ASN A 214 13.99 19.21 -5.10
C ASN A 214 13.34 18.06 -4.29
N SER A 215 12.65 17.14 -4.97
CA SER A 215 11.89 16.06 -4.35
C SER A 215 12.67 14.75 -4.38
N GLN A 216 12.44 13.90 -3.38
CA GLN A 216 13.02 12.55 -3.36
C GLN A 216 12.06 11.58 -4.04
N CYS A 217 12.50 10.89 -5.09
CA CYS A 217 11.74 9.77 -5.65
C CYS A 217 11.77 8.58 -4.68
N LEU A 218 10.60 8.11 -4.27
CA LEU A 218 10.43 6.94 -3.41
C LEU A 218 10.25 5.64 -4.20
N GLY A 219 9.93 5.73 -5.50
CA GLY A 219 9.86 4.59 -6.41
C GLY A 219 8.66 4.64 -7.35
N LYS A 220 8.63 3.70 -8.31
CA LYS A 220 7.46 3.44 -9.14
C LYS A 220 6.41 2.72 -8.30
N GLY A 221 5.15 3.05 -8.52
CA GLY A 221 4.07 2.47 -7.75
C GLY A 221 2.74 2.56 -8.47
N THR A 222 1.69 2.31 -7.70
CA THR A 222 0.33 2.23 -8.23
C THR A 222 -0.71 2.81 -7.30
N VAL A 223 -1.81 3.29 -7.88
CA VAL A 223 -3.04 3.66 -7.18
C VAL A 223 -4.23 2.96 -7.84
N ASP A 224 -5.08 2.32 -7.03
CA ASP A 224 -6.28 1.59 -7.48
C ASP A 224 -7.50 2.53 -7.53
N GLY A 225 -8.56 2.13 -8.26
CA GLY A 225 -9.86 2.81 -8.22
C GLY A 225 -10.00 3.98 -9.20
N TYR A 226 -9.15 4.02 -10.23
CA TYR A 226 -9.09 5.10 -11.20
C TYR A 226 -9.04 4.57 -12.64
N ASP A 227 -9.56 5.34 -13.59
CA ASP A 227 -9.37 5.12 -15.03
C ASP A 227 -8.63 6.32 -15.63
N MET A 228 -7.72 6.08 -16.56
CA MET A 228 -6.93 7.11 -17.21
C MET A 228 -7.43 7.43 -18.62
N TYR A 229 -7.42 8.72 -18.95
CA TYR A 229 -7.82 9.26 -20.25
C TYR A 229 -6.73 10.16 -20.82
N ASN A 230 -6.61 10.13 -22.15
CA ASN A 230 -5.79 11.08 -22.89
C ASN A 230 -6.59 12.36 -23.15
N VAL A 231 -6.21 13.44 -22.46
CA VAL A 231 -6.79 14.80 -22.63
C VAL A 231 -5.95 15.66 -23.60
N GLY A 232 -5.01 15.05 -24.32
CA GLY A 232 -4.17 15.68 -25.33
C GLY A 232 -2.70 15.70 -24.93
N TRP A 233 -2.27 16.76 -24.25
CA TRP A 233 -0.86 16.98 -23.92
C TRP A 233 -0.45 16.40 -22.55
N TYR A 234 -1.43 15.87 -21.83
CA TYR A 234 -1.29 15.32 -20.48
C TYR A 234 -2.34 14.23 -20.28
N PRO A 235 -2.15 13.32 -19.30
CA PRO A 235 -3.17 12.37 -18.90
C PRO A 235 -4.09 12.95 -17.82
N ALA A 236 -5.29 12.40 -17.73
CA ALA A 236 -6.24 12.68 -16.67
C ALA A 236 -6.69 11.36 -16.05
N ILE A 237 -6.75 11.28 -14.72
CA ILE A 237 -7.42 10.19 -14.03
C ILE A 237 -8.76 10.64 -13.46
N VAL A 238 -9.74 9.75 -13.49
CA VAL A 238 -11.07 9.92 -12.89
C VAL A 238 -11.46 8.66 -12.11
N PRO A 239 -12.36 8.72 -11.11
CA PRO A 239 -12.81 7.54 -10.38
C PRO A 239 -13.27 6.43 -11.33
N GLY A 240 -12.78 5.22 -11.11
CA GLY A 240 -12.90 4.10 -12.04
C GLY A 240 -12.62 2.76 -11.36
N ASN A 241 -12.31 1.74 -12.15
CA ASN A 241 -12.05 0.38 -11.63
C ASN A 241 -10.68 -0.19 -12.03
N SER A 242 -9.76 0.66 -12.50
CA SER A 242 -8.45 0.22 -12.96
C SER A 242 -7.36 0.65 -11.99
N LEU A 243 -6.15 0.16 -12.28
CA LEU A 243 -4.93 0.51 -11.59
C LEU A 243 -4.20 1.55 -12.44
N ILE A 244 -3.70 2.60 -11.79
CA ILE A 244 -2.87 3.62 -12.41
C ILE A 244 -1.43 3.40 -12.00
N VAL A 245 -0.54 3.31 -12.99
CA VAL A 245 0.90 3.23 -12.76
C VAL A 245 1.48 4.65 -12.75
N GLY A 246 2.38 4.90 -11.82
CA GLY A 246 3.02 6.19 -11.64
C GLY A 246 4.24 6.12 -10.72
N GLU A 247 4.60 7.24 -10.13
CA GLU A 247 5.78 7.42 -9.30
C GLU A 247 5.42 8.18 -8.03
N LEU A 248 5.99 7.77 -6.90
CA LEU A 248 5.78 8.43 -5.62
C LEU A 248 6.99 9.32 -5.29
N TYR A 249 6.72 10.56 -4.91
CA TYR A 249 7.74 11.52 -4.51
C TYR A 249 7.46 12.06 -3.11
N GLU A 250 8.53 12.26 -2.34
CA GLU A 250 8.51 13.10 -1.15
C GLU A 250 8.90 14.54 -1.54
N VAL A 251 7.90 15.42 -1.56
CA VAL A 251 7.97 16.79 -2.05
C VAL A 251 8.08 17.75 -0.86
N PRO A 252 9.06 18.69 -0.85
CA PRO A 252 9.10 19.74 0.15
C PRO A 252 7.81 20.58 0.17
N LEU A 253 7.27 20.86 1.36
CA LEU A 253 6.02 21.61 1.53
C LEU A 253 6.06 22.98 0.84
N LYS A 254 7.25 23.61 0.78
CA LYS A 254 7.46 24.89 0.09
C LYS A 254 7.23 24.83 -1.44
N ASP A 255 7.32 23.64 -2.04
CA ASP A 255 7.23 23.44 -3.49
C ASP A 255 5.81 23.01 -3.90
N MET A 256 4.99 22.54 -2.95
CA MET A 256 3.58 22.13 -3.18
C MET A 256 2.73 23.19 -3.90
N PRO A 257 2.78 24.51 -3.54
CA PRO A 257 1.95 25.51 -4.22
C PRO A 257 2.26 25.67 -5.72
N ALA A 258 3.50 25.40 -6.14
CA ALA A 258 3.87 25.45 -7.55
C ALA A 258 3.25 24.28 -8.34
N ILE A 259 3.19 23.10 -7.71
CA ILE A 259 2.53 21.91 -8.28
C ILE A 259 1.00 22.12 -8.31
N ASP A 260 0.40 22.59 -7.21
CA ASP A 260 -1.04 22.89 -7.15
C ASP A 260 -1.44 23.88 -8.26
N SER A 261 -0.62 24.91 -8.50
CA SER A 261 -0.86 25.89 -9.57
C SER A 261 -0.67 25.32 -10.97
N LEU A 262 0.26 24.39 -11.17
CA LEU A 262 0.50 23.73 -12.46
C LEU A 262 -0.70 22.86 -12.84
N GLU A 263 -1.18 22.07 -11.88
CA GLU A 263 -2.30 21.15 -12.06
C GLU A 263 -3.66 21.88 -12.08
N GLY A 264 -3.70 23.17 -11.76
CA GLY A 264 -4.96 23.92 -11.73
C GLY A 264 -5.90 23.40 -10.63
N GLU A 265 -5.35 23.10 -9.46
CA GLU A 265 -6.07 22.62 -8.29
C GLU A 265 -7.30 23.48 -7.97
N GLY A 266 -8.45 22.84 -7.73
CA GLY A 266 -9.73 23.48 -7.48
C GLY A 266 -10.49 23.95 -8.72
N SER A 267 -9.93 23.78 -9.93
CA SER A 267 -10.59 24.16 -11.19
C SER A 267 -10.54 23.05 -12.25
N LEU A 268 -9.34 22.56 -12.57
CA LEU A 268 -9.12 21.52 -13.57
C LEU A 268 -8.98 20.14 -12.91
N TYR A 269 -8.23 20.10 -11.81
CA TYR A 269 -8.04 18.92 -10.97
C TYR A 269 -8.43 19.21 -9.52
N ALA A 270 -8.87 18.19 -8.79
CA ALA A 270 -8.98 18.22 -7.34
C ALA A 270 -7.84 17.42 -6.74
N LYS A 271 -7.15 18.01 -5.76
CA LYS A 271 -6.17 17.27 -4.96
C LYS A 271 -6.90 16.37 -3.97
N LYS A 272 -6.61 15.08 -4.01
CA LYS A 272 -7.17 14.07 -3.10
C LYS A 272 -6.06 13.33 -2.36
N CYS A 273 -6.37 12.81 -1.18
CA CYS A 273 -5.53 11.87 -0.47
C CYS A 273 -5.91 10.46 -0.89
N GLU A 274 -4.96 9.69 -1.43
CA GLU A 274 -5.17 8.33 -1.90
C GLU A 274 -4.15 7.37 -1.30
N ARG A 275 -4.49 6.07 -1.30
CA ARG A 275 -3.54 5.02 -0.98
C ARG A 275 -2.76 4.61 -2.19
N VAL A 276 -1.45 4.69 -2.08
CA VAL A 276 -0.51 4.32 -3.14
C VAL A 276 0.38 3.19 -2.68
N THR A 277 0.67 2.25 -3.57
CA THR A 277 1.52 1.08 -3.31
C THR A 277 2.84 1.24 -4.04
N VAL A 278 3.96 1.23 -3.34
CA VAL A 278 5.34 1.25 -3.87
C VAL A 278 6.11 0.11 -3.20
N ASP A 279 6.76 -0.75 -3.99
CA ASP A 279 7.50 -1.91 -3.48
C ASP A 279 6.68 -2.77 -2.49
N GLY A 280 5.38 -2.96 -2.78
CA GLY A 280 4.44 -3.70 -1.94
C GLY A 280 4.02 -2.97 -0.65
N LYS A 281 4.58 -1.80 -0.35
CA LYS A 281 4.24 -0.99 0.82
C LYS A 281 3.21 0.07 0.45
N LYS A 282 2.17 0.19 1.25
CA LYS A 282 1.14 1.23 1.08
C LYS A 282 1.48 2.47 1.89
N SER A 283 1.17 3.63 1.32
CA SER A 283 1.29 4.94 1.97
C SER A 283 0.21 5.88 1.49
N LEU A 284 -0.03 6.98 2.23
CA LEU A 284 -0.93 8.03 1.80
C LEU A 284 -0.17 9.04 0.96
N ALA A 285 -0.74 9.43 -0.18
CA ALA A 285 -0.16 10.43 -1.05
C ALA A 285 -1.24 11.33 -1.65
N PHE A 286 -0.86 12.55 -1.97
CA PHE A 286 -1.69 13.41 -2.79
C PHE A 286 -1.68 12.95 -4.24
N VAL A 287 -2.88 12.92 -4.81
CA VAL A 287 -3.13 12.62 -6.22
C VAL A 287 -4.05 13.69 -6.78
N TYR A 288 -3.74 14.22 -7.96
CA TYR A 288 -4.60 15.16 -8.67
C TYR A 288 -5.61 14.37 -9.50
N VAL A 289 -6.91 14.62 -9.31
CA VAL A 289 -7.99 13.90 -10.00
C VAL A 289 -8.77 14.88 -10.87
N PHE A 290 -8.97 14.53 -12.13
CA PHE A 290 -9.55 15.41 -13.13
C PHE A 290 -11.03 15.71 -12.85
N LEU A 291 -11.45 16.96 -13.05
CA LEU A 291 -12.80 17.44 -12.73
C LEU A 291 -13.71 17.65 -13.95
N GLU A 292 -13.16 17.68 -15.17
CA GLU A 292 -13.96 17.95 -16.37
C GLU A 292 -14.59 16.70 -16.99
N ASP A 293 -15.45 16.93 -17.97
CA ASP A 293 -16.14 15.88 -18.72
C ASP A 293 -15.16 15.08 -19.60
N ILE A 294 -15.21 13.76 -19.46
CA ILE A 294 -14.39 12.81 -20.21
C ILE A 294 -15.07 12.32 -21.50
N SER A 295 -16.27 12.83 -21.83
CA SER A 295 -17.03 12.40 -22.99
C SER A 295 -16.27 12.61 -24.30
N GLY A 296 -16.04 11.51 -25.03
CA GLY A 296 -15.34 11.53 -26.32
C GLY A 296 -13.81 11.46 -26.21
N LEU A 297 -13.25 11.38 -25.01
CA LEU A 297 -11.83 11.15 -24.80
C LEU A 297 -11.45 9.67 -24.93
N GLU A 298 -10.21 9.42 -25.35
CA GLU A 298 -9.65 8.08 -25.40
C GLU A 298 -9.22 7.62 -24.01
N ARG A 299 -9.76 6.48 -23.57
CA ARG A 299 -9.29 5.80 -22.37
C ARG A 299 -7.98 5.07 -22.69
N ILE A 300 -6.94 5.30 -21.89
CA ILE A 300 -5.62 4.69 -22.04
C ILE A 300 -5.26 3.88 -20.78
N PRO A 301 -4.49 2.79 -20.90
CA PRO A 301 -4.13 1.97 -19.73
C PRO A 301 -3.04 2.63 -18.86
N ALA A 302 -2.11 3.36 -19.45
CA ALA A 302 -1.04 4.09 -18.75
C ALA A 302 -0.50 5.24 -19.63
N TRP A 303 0.17 6.21 -19.02
CA TRP A 303 0.79 7.34 -19.72
C TRP A 303 2.17 6.95 -20.27
N ASN A 304 2.37 7.10 -21.58
CA ASN A 304 3.64 6.94 -22.30
C ASN A 304 4.42 5.62 -22.08
N LYS A 305 3.81 4.62 -21.45
CA LYS A 305 4.37 3.27 -21.25
C LYS A 305 3.31 2.20 -21.44
N ASP A 306 3.74 1.05 -21.95
CA ASP A 306 2.90 -0.12 -22.17
C ASP A 306 3.27 -1.21 -21.15
N TYR A 307 2.29 -1.60 -20.35
CA TYR A 307 2.44 -2.56 -19.26
C TYR A 307 1.57 -3.79 -19.50
N VAL A 308 2.05 -4.92 -19.01
CA VAL A 308 1.35 -6.21 -19.07
C VAL A 308 1.54 -6.97 -17.76
N TRP A 309 0.49 -7.67 -17.33
CA TRP A 309 0.62 -8.65 -16.26
C TRP A 309 1.21 -9.94 -16.83
N TYR A 310 2.46 -10.24 -16.51
CA TYR A 310 3.05 -11.55 -16.74
C TYR A 310 2.70 -12.49 -15.59
N VAL A 311 1.97 -13.57 -15.90
CA VAL A 311 1.57 -14.59 -14.91
C VAL A 311 2.48 -15.80 -15.01
N SER A 312 3.26 -16.03 -13.97
CA SER A 312 4.01 -17.27 -13.75
C SER A 312 3.20 -18.26 -12.92
N TYR A 313 3.28 -19.53 -13.28
CA TYR A 313 2.75 -20.68 -12.52
C TYR A 313 3.84 -21.72 -12.24
N GLY A 314 5.08 -21.40 -12.59
CA GLY A 314 6.24 -22.28 -12.47
C GLY A 314 7.33 -21.65 -11.61
N SER A 315 8.59 -21.96 -11.90
CA SER A 315 9.72 -21.50 -11.09
C SER A 315 9.84 -19.98 -10.97
N ASN A 316 9.33 -19.22 -11.93
CA ASN A 316 9.38 -17.75 -11.88
C ASN A 316 8.28 -17.17 -10.97
N MET A 317 7.54 -18.00 -10.21
CA MET A 317 6.78 -17.53 -9.06
C MET A 317 7.71 -17.16 -7.89
N ASP A 318 8.94 -17.68 -7.90
CA ASP A 318 9.98 -17.25 -6.99
C ASP A 318 10.53 -15.88 -7.43
N GLU A 319 10.42 -14.87 -6.56
CA GLU A 319 10.74 -13.49 -6.90
C GLU A 319 12.24 -13.31 -7.21
N GLU A 320 13.13 -13.89 -6.42
CA GLU A 320 14.57 -13.79 -6.63
C GLU A 320 14.96 -14.38 -7.99
N ARG A 321 14.37 -15.53 -8.33
CA ARG A 321 14.55 -16.16 -9.64
C ARG A 321 14.01 -15.28 -10.76
N PHE A 322 12.79 -14.75 -10.63
CA PHE A 322 12.20 -13.90 -11.66
C PHE A 322 13.04 -12.63 -11.89
N MET A 323 13.55 -12.02 -10.81
CA MET A 323 14.40 -10.84 -10.90
C MET A 323 15.73 -11.09 -11.61
N CYS A 324 16.24 -12.33 -11.68
CA CYS A 324 17.40 -12.65 -12.54
C CYS A 324 17.10 -12.46 -14.04
N TYR A 325 15.85 -12.61 -14.50
CA TYR A 325 15.48 -12.33 -15.89
C TYR A 325 15.41 -10.81 -16.16
N ILE A 326 15.03 -10.02 -15.15
CA ILE A 326 14.90 -8.56 -15.28
C ILE A 326 16.26 -7.87 -15.15
N LYS A 327 16.98 -8.13 -14.05
CA LYS A 327 18.25 -7.47 -13.73
C LYS A 327 19.48 -8.17 -14.32
N GLY A 328 19.29 -9.35 -14.92
CA GLY A 328 20.36 -10.26 -15.28
C GLY A 328 20.98 -10.95 -14.05
N GLY A 329 21.81 -11.96 -14.30
CA GLY A 329 22.47 -12.74 -13.26
C GLY A 329 22.03 -14.20 -13.28
N SER A 330 22.41 -14.96 -12.24
CA SER A 330 22.15 -16.39 -12.13
C SER A 330 21.47 -16.72 -10.83
N TYR A 331 20.52 -17.66 -10.87
CA TYR A 331 19.76 -18.11 -9.72
C TYR A 331 20.25 -19.48 -9.25
N GLU A 332 20.73 -19.61 -8.01
CA GLU A 332 21.20 -20.87 -7.40
C GLU A 332 22.14 -21.71 -8.33
N GLY A 333 23.03 -21.05 -9.06
CA GLY A 333 23.96 -21.71 -9.99
C GLY A 333 23.37 -22.07 -11.37
N SER A 334 22.16 -21.59 -11.68
CA SER A 334 21.60 -21.65 -13.03
C SER A 334 22.50 -20.93 -14.05
N ARG A 335 22.24 -21.18 -15.34
CA ARG A 335 22.83 -20.37 -16.40
C ARG A 335 22.51 -18.88 -16.12
N PRO A 336 23.48 -17.96 -16.31
CA PRO A 336 23.23 -16.55 -16.17
C PRO A 336 22.36 -16.03 -17.33
N HIS A 337 21.44 -15.13 -17.00
CA HIS A 337 20.57 -14.40 -17.92
C HIS A 337 21.14 -13.00 -18.19
N PRO A 338 21.01 -12.48 -19.42
CA PRO A 338 21.23 -11.06 -19.68
C PRO A 338 20.18 -10.22 -18.95
N ALA A 339 20.48 -8.94 -18.73
CA ALA A 339 19.52 -7.99 -18.18
C ALA A 339 18.59 -7.46 -19.27
N CYS A 340 17.36 -7.08 -18.89
CA CYS A 340 16.45 -6.28 -19.72
C CYS A 340 17.03 -4.88 -19.97
N GLU A 341 16.48 -4.16 -20.96
CA GLU A 341 16.81 -2.74 -21.13
C GLU A 341 16.24 -1.91 -19.96
N ASP A 342 14.97 -2.15 -19.59
CA ASP A 342 14.41 -1.68 -18.33
C ASP A 342 14.67 -2.72 -17.22
N THR A 343 15.57 -2.40 -16.30
CA THR A 343 15.93 -3.29 -15.16
C THR A 343 15.14 -2.97 -13.88
N THR A 344 14.15 -2.08 -13.96
CA THR A 344 13.31 -1.74 -12.80
C THR A 344 12.45 -2.93 -12.37
N PRO A 345 12.22 -3.12 -11.06
CA PRO A 345 11.38 -4.21 -10.58
C PRO A 345 9.93 -4.07 -11.08
N PRO A 346 9.14 -5.16 -11.03
CA PRO A 346 7.70 -5.09 -11.29
C PRO A 346 7.04 -4.00 -10.47
N VAL A 347 6.18 -3.20 -11.12
CA VAL A 347 5.50 -2.06 -10.46
C VAL A 347 4.44 -2.55 -9.48
N ALA A 348 3.92 -3.76 -9.69
CA ALA A 348 3.00 -4.43 -8.78
C ALA A 348 3.12 -5.95 -8.91
N VAL A 349 2.82 -6.66 -7.83
CA VAL A 349 2.76 -8.12 -7.78
C VAL A 349 1.41 -8.53 -7.17
N LYS A 350 0.70 -9.48 -7.79
CA LYS A 350 -0.57 -10.02 -7.28
C LYS A 350 -0.62 -11.54 -7.43
N THR A 351 -1.25 -12.23 -6.48
CA THR A 351 -1.62 -13.64 -6.66
C THR A 351 -2.82 -13.74 -7.62
N ILE A 352 -2.87 -14.83 -8.41
CA ILE A 352 -3.96 -15.06 -9.36
C ILE A 352 -4.26 -16.54 -9.54
N GLU A 353 -5.55 -16.89 -9.61
CA GLU A 353 -5.98 -18.23 -10.02
C GLU A 353 -6.08 -18.33 -11.54
N ILE A 354 -5.39 -19.30 -12.11
CA ILE A 354 -5.36 -19.58 -13.54
C ILE A 354 -6.44 -20.62 -13.85
N PRO A 355 -7.28 -20.44 -14.90
CA PRO A 355 -8.41 -21.32 -15.20
C PRO A 355 -8.03 -22.64 -15.90
N TYR A 356 -6.77 -23.07 -15.75
CA TYR A 356 -6.18 -24.26 -16.35
C TYR A 356 -5.46 -25.06 -15.27
N GLY A 357 -5.40 -26.38 -15.43
CA GLY A 357 -4.70 -27.24 -14.47
C GLY A 357 -3.21 -27.32 -14.78
N MET A 358 -2.37 -27.10 -13.78
CA MET A 358 -0.93 -27.30 -13.86
C MET A 358 -0.60 -28.80 -13.78
N TYR A 359 0.40 -29.23 -14.54
CA TYR A 359 1.00 -30.56 -14.43
C TYR A 359 2.51 -30.50 -14.72
N PHE A 360 3.23 -31.55 -14.35
CA PHE A 360 4.65 -31.67 -14.64
C PHE A 360 4.89 -32.48 -15.91
N GLY A 361 5.78 -31.99 -16.77
CA GLY A 361 6.08 -32.66 -18.03
C GLY A 361 7.47 -32.39 -18.56
N ASN A 362 7.83 -33.15 -19.59
CA ASN A 362 9.07 -33.04 -20.35
C ASN A 362 10.35 -33.24 -19.50
N SER A 363 11.53 -33.07 -20.09
CA SER A 363 12.82 -33.23 -19.38
C SER A 363 13.67 -31.98 -19.50
N SER A 364 13.83 -31.24 -18.40
CA SER A 364 14.66 -30.02 -18.38
C SER A 364 16.07 -30.30 -17.91
N GLY A 365 17.07 -29.95 -18.74
CA GLY A 365 18.48 -30.06 -18.37
C GLY A 365 18.88 -29.19 -17.17
N SER A 366 18.20 -28.05 -16.98
CA SER A 366 18.41 -27.17 -15.81
C SER A 366 17.86 -27.75 -14.51
N TRP A 367 16.96 -28.74 -14.60
CA TRP A 367 16.31 -29.38 -13.45
C TRP A 367 16.56 -30.89 -13.45
N GLN A 368 17.83 -31.29 -13.54
CA GLN A 368 18.30 -32.68 -13.46
C GLN A 368 17.63 -33.67 -14.45
N GLY A 369 17.15 -33.18 -15.60
CA GLY A 369 16.42 -33.99 -16.59
C GLY A 369 14.98 -34.33 -16.18
N MET A 370 14.48 -33.71 -15.11
CA MET A 370 13.18 -33.95 -14.52
C MET A 370 12.12 -32.99 -15.12
N GLY A 371 10.86 -33.21 -14.76
CA GLY A 371 9.72 -32.44 -15.26
C GLY A 371 9.65 -31.01 -14.73
N VAL A 372 9.08 -30.12 -15.53
CA VAL A 372 8.79 -28.72 -15.18
C VAL A 372 7.31 -28.42 -15.38
N SER A 373 6.83 -27.29 -14.85
CA SER A 373 5.42 -26.91 -14.89
C SER A 373 4.92 -26.59 -16.30
N PHE A 374 3.75 -27.13 -16.65
CA PHE A 374 2.96 -26.80 -17.84
C PHE A 374 1.50 -26.61 -17.44
N LEU A 375 0.73 -25.90 -18.26
CA LEU A 375 -0.72 -25.81 -18.11
C LEU A 375 -1.43 -26.72 -19.12
N ASP A 376 -2.44 -27.47 -18.69
CA ASP A 376 -3.37 -28.15 -19.58
C ASP A 376 -4.48 -27.17 -20.00
N VAL A 377 -4.25 -26.50 -21.12
CA VAL A 377 -5.16 -25.46 -21.64
C VAL A 377 -6.35 -26.05 -22.43
N THR A 378 -6.40 -27.37 -22.57
CA THR A 378 -7.46 -28.08 -23.31
C THR A 378 -8.75 -28.24 -22.49
N LYS A 379 -8.65 -28.06 -21.16
CA LYS A 379 -9.77 -28.22 -20.23
C LYS A 379 -9.71 -27.18 -19.11
N ARG A 380 -10.85 -26.91 -18.49
CA ARG A 380 -10.89 -26.08 -17.27
C ARG A 380 -10.16 -26.78 -16.13
N GLY A 381 -9.42 -26.00 -15.37
CA GLY A 381 -8.79 -26.41 -14.13
C GLY A 381 -8.62 -25.21 -13.21
N LYS A 382 -7.79 -25.38 -12.18
CA LYS A 382 -7.42 -24.32 -11.26
C LYS A 382 -5.95 -24.50 -10.91
N SER A 383 -5.19 -23.43 -11.04
CA SER A 383 -3.79 -23.39 -10.62
C SER A 383 -3.45 -22.06 -9.99
N LEU A 384 -2.53 -22.10 -9.02
CA LEU A 384 -1.97 -20.92 -8.40
C LEU A 384 -0.95 -20.28 -9.35
N GLY A 385 -0.97 -18.96 -9.43
CA GLY A 385 -0.01 -18.17 -10.17
C GLY A 385 0.34 -16.87 -9.46
N VAL A 386 1.43 -16.27 -9.89
CA VAL A 386 1.92 -14.97 -9.46
C VAL A 386 2.01 -14.07 -10.68
N ALA A 387 1.31 -12.94 -10.63
CA ALA A 387 1.26 -11.93 -11.67
C ALA A 387 2.22 -10.79 -11.34
N TYR A 388 3.13 -10.48 -12.26
CA TYR A 388 4.05 -9.35 -12.18
C TYR A 388 3.66 -8.29 -13.22
N LEU A 389 3.39 -7.06 -12.79
CA LEU A 389 3.11 -5.94 -13.69
C LEU A 389 4.44 -5.34 -14.16
N ILE A 390 4.79 -5.65 -15.41
CA ILE A 390 6.06 -5.30 -16.02
C ILE A 390 5.83 -4.56 -17.34
N THR A 391 6.86 -3.91 -17.86
CA THR A 391 6.77 -3.30 -19.19
C THR A 391 6.61 -4.38 -20.26
N ARG A 392 6.04 -4.02 -21.42
CA ARG A 392 5.97 -4.95 -22.55
C ARG A 392 7.35 -5.40 -23.02
N GLU A 393 8.36 -4.53 -22.98
CA GLU A 393 9.75 -4.88 -23.29
C GLU A 393 10.28 -5.96 -22.36
N GLN A 394 10.09 -5.80 -21.04
CA GLN A 394 10.48 -6.81 -20.05
C GLN A 394 9.76 -8.14 -20.32
N PHE A 395 8.47 -8.12 -20.65
CA PHE A 395 7.73 -9.33 -20.99
C PHE A 395 8.28 -10.03 -22.24
N GLU A 396 8.55 -9.27 -23.31
CA GLU A 396 9.13 -9.80 -24.55
C GLU A 396 10.52 -10.39 -24.33
N HIS A 397 11.32 -9.76 -23.46
CA HIS A 397 12.61 -10.29 -23.03
C HIS A 397 12.45 -11.63 -22.29
N VAL A 398 11.53 -11.71 -21.33
CA VAL A 398 11.25 -12.96 -20.60
C VAL A 398 10.83 -14.08 -21.56
N VAL A 399 9.93 -13.78 -22.51
CA VAL A 399 9.51 -14.74 -23.55
C VAL A 399 10.70 -15.22 -24.40
N PHE A 400 11.62 -14.32 -24.75
CA PHE A 400 12.81 -14.66 -25.53
C PHE A 400 13.77 -15.58 -24.76
N GLU A 401 14.02 -15.30 -23.49
CA GLU A 401 14.89 -16.11 -22.63
C GLU A 401 14.30 -17.51 -22.34
N GLU A 402 12.99 -17.59 -22.08
CA GLU A 402 12.27 -18.88 -21.92
C GLU A 402 12.32 -19.75 -23.19
N ASN A 403 12.46 -19.11 -24.37
CA ASN A 403 12.66 -19.80 -25.65
C ASN A 403 14.14 -20.07 -25.99
N ALA A 404 15.02 -20.08 -24.98
CA ALA A 404 16.46 -20.31 -25.12
C ALA A 404 17.14 -19.33 -26.09
N GLY A 405 16.66 -18.08 -26.14
CA GLY A 405 17.17 -17.02 -26.99
C GLY A 405 16.84 -17.22 -28.48
N ARG A 406 15.77 -17.95 -28.79
CA ARG A 406 15.27 -18.11 -30.15
C ARG A 406 14.05 -17.23 -30.36
N PRO A 407 13.96 -16.50 -31.49
CA PRO A 407 12.74 -15.79 -31.83
C PRO A 407 11.60 -16.79 -31.96
N GLN A 408 10.41 -16.41 -31.51
CA GLN A 408 9.21 -17.25 -31.57
C GLN A 408 8.97 -17.68 -33.03
N ASN A 409 9.14 -18.97 -33.29
CA ASN A 409 9.00 -19.55 -34.62
C ASN A 409 8.34 -20.91 -34.43
N LYS A 410 7.12 -21.09 -34.98
CA LYS A 410 6.15 -22.19 -34.75
C LYS A 410 6.61 -23.63 -35.06
N LEU A 411 7.91 -23.91 -35.09
CA LEU A 411 8.46 -25.13 -35.67
C LEU A 411 9.41 -25.90 -34.73
N TYR A 412 9.99 -25.32 -33.67
CA TYR A 412 11.09 -25.98 -32.92
C TYR A 412 11.32 -25.53 -31.44
N GLY A 413 10.36 -24.88 -30.78
CA GLY A 413 10.47 -24.31 -29.44
C GLY A 413 9.82 -25.15 -28.33
N TRP A 414 10.33 -24.98 -27.09
CA TRP A 414 9.89 -25.73 -25.90
C TRP A 414 8.82 -25.03 -25.05
N TYR A 415 8.47 -23.76 -25.33
CA TYR A 415 7.32 -23.02 -24.79
C TYR A 415 6.85 -22.00 -25.84
N GLU A 416 6.17 -22.45 -26.90
CA GLU A 416 5.90 -21.62 -28.08
C GLU A 416 4.72 -20.64 -27.92
N ASP A 417 3.87 -20.75 -26.89
CA ASP A 417 2.59 -20.02 -26.87
C ASP A 417 2.47 -19.06 -25.68
N THR A 418 2.21 -17.80 -26.03
CA THR A 418 1.65 -16.83 -25.09
C THR A 418 0.14 -17.01 -25.05
N ILE A 419 -0.41 -17.19 -23.86
CA ILE A 419 -1.84 -17.34 -23.65
C ILE A 419 -2.38 -16.08 -22.98
N ASP A 420 -3.41 -15.52 -23.58
CA ASP A 420 -4.19 -14.43 -23.00
C ASP A 420 -5.12 -14.97 -21.91
N LEU A 421 -4.99 -14.39 -20.72
CA LEU A 421 -5.93 -14.56 -19.61
C LEU A 421 -6.91 -13.38 -19.59
N LYS A 422 -7.90 -13.45 -18.69
CA LYS A 422 -8.85 -12.34 -18.52
C LYS A 422 -8.08 -11.07 -18.09
N PRO A 423 -8.31 -9.90 -18.74
CA PRO A 423 -7.71 -8.64 -18.33
C PRO A 423 -7.93 -8.33 -16.85
N MET A 424 -6.94 -7.70 -16.21
CA MET A 424 -6.94 -7.39 -14.79
C MET A 424 -6.49 -5.94 -14.58
N ASN A 425 -7.29 -5.19 -13.80
CA ASN A 425 -7.05 -3.79 -13.42
C ASN A 425 -6.73 -2.85 -14.60
N GLY A 426 -7.38 -3.07 -15.75
CA GLY A 426 -7.18 -2.26 -16.96
C GLY A 426 -6.06 -2.71 -17.89
N PHE A 427 -5.29 -3.75 -17.53
CA PHE A 427 -4.16 -4.26 -18.32
C PHE A 427 -4.42 -5.66 -18.89
N GLU A 428 -3.74 -5.96 -19.99
CA GLU A 428 -3.64 -7.31 -20.53
C GLU A 428 -2.97 -8.24 -19.51
N VAL A 429 -3.38 -9.52 -19.51
CA VAL A 429 -2.79 -10.55 -18.66
C VAL A 429 -2.34 -11.69 -19.54
N LYS A 430 -1.06 -12.05 -19.47
CA LYS A 430 -0.43 -13.05 -20.33
C LYS A 430 0.33 -14.06 -19.50
N THR A 431 0.28 -15.32 -19.93
CA THR A 431 1.12 -16.39 -19.39
C THR A 431 1.84 -17.10 -20.53
N ILE A 432 2.98 -17.73 -20.22
CA ILE A 432 3.80 -18.45 -21.19
C ILE A 432 3.62 -19.94 -20.93
N THR A 433 3.13 -20.70 -21.91
CA THR A 433 3.02 -22.16 -21.80
C THR A 433 3.17 -22.84 -23.16
N ASN A 434 2.86 -24.12 -23.24
CA ASN A 434 2.72 -24.83 -24.51
C ASN A 434 1.28 -25.29 -24.70
N VAL A 435 0.67 -25.02 -25.86
CA VAL A 435 -0.71 -25.48 -26.14
C VAL A 435 -0.79 -27.01 -26.27
N ASP A 436 0.29 -27.66 -26.70
CA ASP A 436 0.34 -29.11 -26.81
C ASP A 436 0.72 -29.75 -25.47
N LEU A 437 0.00 -30.81 -25.12
CA LEU A 437 0.30 -31.59 -23.94
C LEU A 437 1.68 -32.26 -24.05
N ARG A 438 2.47 -32.15 -22.99
CA ARG A 438 3.79 -32.78 -22.88
C ARG A 438 3.71 -34.12 -22.18
N GLU A 439 4.65 -35.00 -22.51
CA GLU A 439 4.80 -36.28 -21.82
C GLU A 439 5.08 -36.03 -20.33
N TYR A 440 4.39 -36.77 -19.47
CA TYR A 440 4.53 -36.61 -18.03
C TYR A 440 5.94 -36.99 -17.58
N ASN A 441 6.50 -36.17 -16.70
CA ASN A 441 7.73 -36.45 -15.98
C ASN A 441 7.62 -35.80 -14.61
N LYS A 442 8.04 -36.51 -13.56
CA LYS A 442 7.97 -35.97 -12.20
C LYS A 442 8.99 -34.84 -12.02
N PRO A 443 8.75 -33.84 -11.17
CA PRO A 443 9.71 -32.77 -10.91
C PRO A 443 10.92 -33.27 -10.10
N SER A 444 12.01 -32.50 -10.14
CA SER A 444 13.12 -32.70 -9.21
C SER A 444 12.81 -32.11 -7.84
N VAL A 445 13.56 -32.53 -6.81
CA VAL A 445 13.44 -31.97 -5.44
C VAL A 445 13.77 -30.48 -5.45
N ASP A 446 14.79 -30.07 -6.18
CA ASP A 446 15.19 -28.66 -6.27
C ASP A 446 14.09 -27.81 -6.93
N TYR A 447 13.50 -28.31 -8.03
CA TYR A 447 12.39 -27.61 -8.69
C TYR A 447 11.17 -27.51 -7.77
N TRP A 448 10.87 -28.57 -7.02
CA TRP A 448 9.79 -28.59 -6.04
C TRP A 448 9.97 -27.52 -4.97
N HIS A 449 11.16 -27.43 -4.36
CA HIS A 449 11.44 -26.40 -3.35
C HIS A 449 11.30 -24.98 -3.89
N VAL A 450 11.67 -24.75 -5.15
CA VAL A 450 11.48 -23.44 -5.80
C VAL A 450 9.99 -23.10 -5.94
N LEU A 451 9.15 -24.07 -6.29
CA LEU A 451 7.70 -23.87 -6.36
C LEU A 451 7.09 -23.60 -4.99
N VAL A 452 7.46 -24.39 -3.97
CA VAL A 452 6.98 -24.19 -2.59
C VAL A 452 7.35 -22.79 -2.12
N ARG A 453 8.61 -22.37 -2.29
CA ARG A 453 9.08 -21.05 -1.88
C ARG A 453 8.38 -19.93 -2.63
N GLY A 454 8.23 -20.04 -3.95
CA GLY A 454 7.51 -19.03 -4.74
C GLY A 454 6.03 -18.91 -4.38
N ILE A 455 5.36 -20.02 -4.05
CA ILE A 455 3.96 -19.97 -3.58
C ILE A 455 3.92 -19.33 -2.19
N ALA A 456 4.75 -19.77 -1.25
CA ALA A 456 4.80 -19.25 0.12
C ALA A 456 5.19 -17.77 0.21
N GLN A 457 5.97 -17.25 -0.75
CA GLN A 457 6.33 -15.82 -0.83
C GLN A 457 5.13 -14.91 -1.09
N HIS A 458 4.07 -15.41 -1.73
CA HIS A 458 3.00 -14.57 -2.27
C HIS A 458 1.60 -14.98 -1.80
N TRP A 459 1.35 -16.28 -1.60
CA TRP A 459 0.09 -16.84 -1.11
C TRP A 459 0.12 -17.02 0.42
N ASN A 460 0.23 -15.90 1.14
CA ASN A 460 0.45 -15.84 2.59
C ASN A 460 -0.69 -16.48 3.41
N GLU A 461 -1.85 -16.70 2.80
CA GLU A 461 -3.00 -17.38 3.38
C GLU A 461 -2.89 -18.91 3.40
N LEU A 462 -1.98 -19.49 2.61
CA LEU A 462 -1.78 -20.94 2.53
C LEU A 462 -0.69 -21.39 3.50
N SER A 463 -0.96 -22.46 4.22
CA SER A 463 0.05 -23.17 5.01
C SER A 463 0.98 -24.01 4.13
N ASP A 464 2.17 -24.34 4.63
CA ASP A 464 3.13 -25.21 3.93
C ASP A 464 2.48 -26.55 3.51
N ASP A 465 1.64 -27.14 4.37
CA ASP A 465 0.92 -28.39 4.09
C ASP A 465 -0.10 -28.22 2.93
N GLU A 466 -0.81 -27.08 2.86
CA GLU A 466 -1.75 -26.79 1.77
C GLU A 466 -1.03 -26.57 0.43
N ILE A 467 0.16 -25.97 0.47
CA ILE A 467 1.02 -25.77 -0.71
C ILE A 467 1.51 -27.14 -1.23
N GLU A 468 1.99 -27.99 -0.33
CA GLU A 468 2.44 -29.36 -0.64
C GLU A 468 1.29 -30.20 -1.22
N ASP A 469 0.09 -30.15 -0.62
CA ASP A 469 -1.10 -30.84 -1.12
C ASP A 469 -1.50 -30.33 -2.52
N TYR A 470 -1.47 -29.02 -2.74
CA TYR A 470 -1.72 -28.42 -4.07
C TYR A 470 -0.72 -28.92 -5.11
N LEU A 471 0.58 -28.84 -4.84
CA LEU A 471 1.61 -29.31 -5.77
C LEU A 471 1.51 -30.83 -5.99
N GLY A 472 1.17 -31.58 -4.95
CA GLY A 472 0.87 -33.01 -5.00
C GLY A 472 -0.27 -33.33 -5.96
N SER A 473 -1.33 -32.52 -5.94
CA SER A 473 -2.47 -32.65 -6.85
C SER A 473 -2.13 -32.37 -8.33
N CYS A 474 -1.00 -31.71 -8.60
CA CYS A 474 -0.51 -31.43 -9.95
C CYS A 474 0.31 -32.59 -10.55
N MET A 475 0.66 -33.62 -9.76
CA MET A 475 1.24 -34.86 -10.28
C MET A 475 0.16 -35.72 -10.98
N ARG A 476 0.46 -36.27 -12.15
CA ARG A 476 -0.48 -37.09 -12.94
C ARG A 476 -0.54 -38.55 -12.50
#